data_AF-A0A916UNM2-F1
#
_entry.id   AF-A0A916UNM2-F1
#
_cell.length_a   1.000
_cell.length_b   1.000
_cell.length_c   1.000
_cell.angle_alpha   90.00
_cell.angle_beta   90.00
_cell.angle_gamma   90.00
#
_symmetry.space_group_name_H-M   'P 1'
#
loop_
_entity.id
_entity.type
_entity.pdbx_description
1 polymer ?
#
loop_
_entity_poly.entity_id
_entity_poly.type
_entity_poly.pdbx_seq_one_letter_code
_entity_poly.pdbx_strand_id
1 'polypeptide(L)'
;MLLTRQLHVPSRWRRRGGSRRGAKGPLFGLAALAATALVVGGAIAAPAPAGPPRTVAASQVTVVTGSIFRVGSQAYQISGMRTARIARAQCFYEKRVGRAAQRALRRMLARGPIEVTPVGGTSLMGAPFVAVKVKGQDVRQRMIARGYAIPRAALNDRRNPWCVQP
;
A
#
# COMPACT_ATOMS: atom_id res chain seq x y z
N MET A 1 -36.16 -33.41 14.20
CA MET A 1 -36.94 -32.44 15.00
C MET A 1 -36.02 -31.30 15.41
N LEU A 2 -36.41 -30.05 15.09
CA LEU A 2 -35.94 -28.75 15.63
C LEU A 2 -34.50 -28.34 15.24
N LEU A 3 -34.17 -27.14 14.75
CA LEU A 3 -34.92 -25.94 14.35
C LEU A 3 -33.90 -25.02 13.63
N THR A 4 -34.04 -24.79 12.33
CA THR A 4 -33.22 -23.84 11.55
C THR A 4 -33.83 -22.45 11.68
N ARG A 5 -33.12 -21.50 12.31
CA ARG A 5 -33.58 -20.11 12.47
C ARG A 5 -32.92 -19.22 11.42
N GLN A 6 -33.64 -18.93 10.34
CA GLN A 6 -33.27 -17.94 9.33
C GLN A 6 -33.45 -16.53 9.90
N LEU A 7 -32.40 -15.69 9.81
CA LEU A 7 -32.46 -14.27 10.16
C LEU A 7 -32.84 -13.46 8.92
N HIS A 8 -33.98 -12.78 9.05
CA HIS A 8 -34.62 -11.94 8.06
C HIS A 8 -33.96 -10.55 8.06
N VAL A 9 -33.51 -10.06 6.90
CA VAL A 9 -32.97 -8.71 6.70
C VAL A 9 -34.11 -7.81 6.18
N PRO A 10 -34.56 -6.78 6.91
CA PRO A 10 -35.58 -5.89 6.40
C PRO A 10 -34.98 -4.89 5.40
N SER A 11 -35.42 -5.01 4.16
CA SER A 11 -35.36 -3.97 3.12
C SER A 11 -36.45 -2.94 3.38
N ARG A 12 -36.11 -1.65 3.45
CA ARG A 12 -37.05 -0.53 3.21
C ARG A 12 -36.32 0.81 3.09
N TRP A 13 -35.77 1.03 1.90
CA TRP A 13 -35.58 2.38 1.37
C TRP A 13 -36.96 3.01 1.17
N ARG A 14 -37.34 3.96 2.03
CA ARG A 14 -38.59 4.72 1.90
C ARG A 14 -38.27 6.12 1.38
N ARG A 15 -38.76 6.35 0.16
CA ARG A 15 -38.76 7.60 -0.62
C ARG A 15 -39.25 8.77 0.23
N ARG A 16 -38.51 9.89 0.24
CA ARG A 16 -39.06 11.21 0.60
C ARG A 16 -39.67 11.83 -0.65
N GLY A 17 -40.99 11.85 -0.68
CA GLY A 17 -41.76 12.79 -1.51
C GLY A 17 -42.21 13.97 -0.67
N GLY A 18 -42.39 15.15 -1.29
CA GLY A 18 -43.04 16.27 -0.61
C GLY A 18 -42.67 17.66 -1.12
N SER A 19 -42.81 17.89 -2.42
CA SER A 19 -42.92 19.24 -2.99
C SER A 19 -44.32 19.78 -2.69
N ARG A 20 -44.44 21.05 -2.25
CA ARG A 20 -45.43 22.03 -2.75
C ARG A 20 -45.31 23.42 -2.08
N ARG A 21 -45.12 24.40 -2.97
CA ARG A 21 -45.82 25.69 -3.08
C ARG A 21 -45.45 26.83 -2.12
N GLY A 22 -44.78 27.83 -2.70
CA GLY A 22 -44.84 29.23 -2.30
C GLY A 22 -44.21 30.09 -3.40
N ALA A 23 -45.02 30.55 -4.36
CA ALA A 23 -44.59 31.49 -5.40
C ALA A 23 -45.67 32.57 -5.54
N LYS A 24 -45.33 33.83 -5.23
CA LYS A 24 -45.84 35.07 -5.84
C LYS A 24 -44.89 36.22 -5.51
N GLY A 25 -44.39 36.93 -6.52
CA GLY A 25 -43.72 38.24 -6.37
C GLY A 25 -42.82 38.57 -7.58
N PRO A 26 -42.93 39.74 -8.23
CA PRO A 26 -42.68 39.87 -9.67
C PRO A 26 -41.35 40.54 -10.04
N LEU A 27 -40.97 40.30 -11.31
CA LEU A 27 -40.28 41.17 -12.29
C LEU A 27 -39.19 42.11 -11.77
N PHE A 28 -37.97 41.97 -12.30
CA PHE A 28 -37.07 43.02 -12.81
C PHE A 28 -35.63 42.47 -12.86
N GLY A 29 -34.93 42.67 -13.98
CA GLY A 29 -33.48 42.52 -14.05
C GLY A 29 -32.99 41.45 -15.03
N LEU A 30 -32.90 41.83 -16.30
CA LEU A 30 -31.98 41.24 -17.27
C LEU A 30 -30.56 41.32 -16.72
N ALA A 31 -30.01 40.21 -16.26
CA ALA A 31 -28.57 40.03 -16.06
C ALA A 31 -28.20 38.67 -16.66
N ALA A 32 -27.69 38.70 -17.89
CA ALA A 32 -27.12 37.54 -18.56
C ALA A 32 -25.87 37.09 -17.79
N LEU A 33 -26.04 36.15 -16.86
CA LEU A 33 -24.96 35.44 -16.20
C LEU A 33 -24.42 34.39 -17.18
N ALA A 34 -23.36 34.77 -17.89
CA ALA A 34 -22.55 33.84 -18.66
C ALA A 34 -21.96 32.79 -17.71
N ALA A 35 -22.53 31.59 -17.73
CA ALA A 35 -22.02 30.44 -16.97
C ALA A 35 -20.77 29.91 -17.67
N THR A 36 -19.61 30.45 -17.34
CA THR A 36 -18.33 29.92 -17.80
C THR A 36 -18.08 28.57 -17.12
N ALA A 37 -18.44 27.49 -17.80
CA ALA A 37 -18.15 26.13 -17.36
C ALA A 37 -16.63 25.90 -17.40
N LEU A 38 -15.96 26.07 -16.26
CA LEU A 38 -14.55 25.71 -16.09
C LEU A 38 -14.44 24.18 -16.12
N VAL A 39 -14.18 23.62 -17.29
CA VAL A 39 -13.79 22.21 -17.42
C VAL A 39 -12.35 22.10 -16.89
N VAL A 40 -12.22 21.78 -15.60
CA VAL A 40 -10.93 21.38 -15.02
C VAL A 40 -10.60 20.00 -15.58
N GLY A 41 -9.93 19.98 -16.74
CA GLY A 41 -9.31 18.79 -17.31
C GLY A 41 -8.16 18.34 -16.41
N GLY A 42 -8.46 17.57 -15.39
CA GLY A 42 -7.44 16.89 -14.58
C GLY A 42 -6.73 15.87 -15.45
N ALA A 43 -5.53 16.18 -15.91
CA ALA A 43 -4.65 15.22 -16.56
C ALA A 43 -4.35 14.11 -15.54
N ILE A 44 -4.98 12.94 -15.74
CA ILE A 44 -4.69 11.74 -14.98
C ILE A 44 -3.30 11.29 -15.46
N ALA A 45 -2.25 11.68 -14.75
CA ALA A 45 -0.89 11.24 -15.07
C ALA A 45 -0.87 9.70 -15.05
N ALA A 46 -0.63 9.11 -16.22
CA ALA A 46 -0.47 7.67 -16.34
C ALA A 46 0.64 7.21 -15.38
N PRO A 47 0.48 6.05 -14.72
CA PRO A 47 1.52 5.52 -13.83
C PRO A 47 2.82 5.38 -14.63
N ALA A 48 3.89 6.01 -14.15
CA ALA A 48 5.18 5.97 -14.82
C ALA A 48 5.58 4.50 -15.09
N PRO A 49 6.02 4.18 -16.32
CA PRO A 49 6.38 2.82 -16.67
C PRO A 49 7.50 2.31 -15.75
N ALA A 50 7.42 1.02 -15.42
CA ALA A 50 8.49 0.31 -14.73
C ALA A 50 9.80 0.47 -15.52
N GLY A 51 10.81 1.10 -14.91
CA GLY A 51 12.13 1.23 -15.52
C GLY A 51 12.81 -0.13 -15.72
N PRO A 52 13.88 -0.19 -16.54
CA PRO A 52 14.61 -1.43 -16.78
C PRO A 52 15.20 -2.01 -15.48
N PRO A 53 15.35 -3.34 -15.37
CA PRO A 53 16.12 -3.96 -14.30
C PRO A 53 17.55 -3.41 -14.27
N ARG A 54 18.08 -3.21 -13.07
CA ARG A 54 19.49 -2.85 -12.86
C ARG A 54 20.15 -3.80 -11.88
N THR A 55 21.43 -4.09 -12.11
CA THR A 55 22.23 -4.91 -11.20
C THR A 55 23.01 -4.02 -10.24
N VAL A 56 22.97 -4.36 -8.96
CA VAL A 56 23.65 -3.63 -7.88
C VAL A 56 24.56 -4.59 -7.12
N ALA A 57 25.77 -4.14 -6.79
CA ALA A 57 26.69 -4.93 -5.97
C ALA A 57 26.24 -4.93 -4.50
N ALA A 58 26.38 -6.07 -3.82
CA ALA A 58 25.99 -6.19 -2.42
C ALA A 58 26.69 -5.17 -1.49
N SER A 59 27.93 -4.79 -1.80
CA SER A 59 28.71 -3.79 -1.06
C SER A 59 28.11 -2.38 -1.09
N GLN A 60 27.29 -2.06 -2.10
CA GLN A 60 26.62 -0.78 -2.25
C GLN A 60 25.29 -0.72 -1.48
N VAL A 61 24.86 -1.84 -0.89
CA VAL A 61 23.54 -1.97 -0.29
C VAL A 61 23.59 -1.88 1.23
N THR A 62 22.79 -0.97 1.78
CA THR A 62 22.56 -0.87 3.23
C THR A 62 21.12 -1.22 3.56
N VAL A 63 20.91 -2.25 4.38
CA VAL A 63 19.55 -2.67 4.81
C VAL A 63 19.07 -1.85 6.00
N VAL A 64 17.99 -1.10 5.80
CA VAL A 64 17.38 -0.20 6.79
C VAL A 64 16.36 -0.93 7.66
N THR A 65 15.44 -1.68 7.04
CA THR A 65 14.40 -2.47 7.73
C THR A 65 14.21 -3.83 7.04
N GLY A 66 13.24 -4.64 7.48
CA GLY A 66 12.90 -5.91 6.83
C GLY A 66 12.39 -5.80 5.38
N SER A 67 12.05 -4.60 4.91
CA SER A 67 11.57 -4.38 3.53
C SER A 67 12.17 -3.16 2.84
N ILE A 68 13.03 -2.41 3.52
CA ILE A 68 13.65 -1.19 2.98
C ILE A 68 15.17 -1.36 3.00
N PHE A 69 15.80 -1.04 1.86
CA PHE A 69 17.24 -0.98 1.71
C PHE A 69 17.63 0.28 0.93
N ARG A 70 18.90 0.65 0.99
CA ARG A 70 19.47 1.79 0.27
C ARG A 70 20.53 1.31 -0.71
N VAL A 71 20.64 2.01 -1.83
CA VAL A 71 21.76 1.93 -2.77
C VAL A 71 22.33 3.35 -2.88
N GLY A 72 23.49 3.59 -2.29
CA GLY A 72 23.99 4.95 -2.10
C GLY A 72 23.00 5.81 -1.29
N SER A 73 22.62 6.97 -1.83
CA SER A 73 21.68 7.91 -1.20
C SER A 73 20.20 7.54 -1.41
N GLN A 74 19.89 6.58 -2.29
CA GLN A 74 18.51 6.28 -2.66
C GLN A 74 17.95 5.10 -1.86
N ALA A 75 16.76 5.28 -1.28
CA ALA A 75 16.02 4.23 -0.60
C ALA A 75 15.08 3.49 -1.55
N TYR A 76 14.91 2.19 -1.34
CA TYR A 76 14.01 1.33 -2.10
C TYR A 76 13.18 0.49 -1.14
N GLN A 77 11.90 0.31 -1.47
CA GLN A 77 11.02 -0.59 -0.73
C GLN A 77 10.66 -1.80 -1.58
N ILE A 78 10.88 -3.00 -1.05
CA ILE A 78 10.48 -4.23 -1.74
C ILE A 78 8.96 -4.29 -1.82
N SER A 79 8.44 -4.46 -3.03
CA SER A 79 7.01 -4.44 -3.32
C SER A 79 6.29 -5.71 -2.84
N GLY A 80 4.96 -5.64 -2.73
CA GLY A 80 4.11 -6.82 -2.52
C GLY A 80 4.21 -7.52 -1.16
N MET A 81 5.04 -7.04 -0.23
CA MET A 81 5.14 -7.57 1.13
C MET A 81 5.16 -6.49 2.20
N ARG A 82 4.85 -6.88 3.44
CA ARG A 82 5.01 -6.06 4.64
C ARG A 82 5.85 -6.81 5.67
N THR A 83 6.71 -6.09 6.35
CA THR A 83 7.48 -6.60 7.49
C THR A 83 7.08 -5.89 8.77
N ALA A 84 7.32 -6.56 9.90
CA ALA A 84 7.13 -6.00 11.24
C ALA A 84 8.00 -4.75 11.44
N ARG A 85 7.44 -3.73 12.11
CA ARG A 85 8.14 -2.45 12.31
C ARG A 85 9.17 -2.59 13.42
N ILE A 86 10.28 -1.85 13.30
CA ILE A 86 11.34 -1.82 14.33
C ILE A 86 11.25 -0.53 15.15
N ALA A 87 11.30 0.63 14.48
CA ALA A 87 11.35 1.93 15.15
C ALA A 87 10.02 2.34 15.80
N ARG A 88 8.89 1.95 15.19
CA ARG A 88 7.53 2.25 15.68
C ARG A 88 6.75 0.96 15.92
N ALA A 89 7.42 -0.03 16.51
CA ALA A 89 6.78 -1.29 16.90
C ALA A 89 5.75 -1.01 18.00
N GLN A 90 4.58 -1.63 17.93
CA GLN A 90 3.49 -1.48 18.90
C GLN A 90 3.60 -2.47 20.06
N CYS A 91 4.38 -3.53 19.89
CA CYS A 91 4.62 -4.55 20.91
C CYS A 91 6.04 -5.12 20.79
N PHE A 92 6.49 -5.83 21.83
CA PHE A 92 7.81 -6.46 21.87
C PHE A 92 8.02 -7.48 20.76
N TYR A 93 7.02 -8.32 20.49
CA TYR A 93 7.11 -9.36 19.47
C TYR A 93 7.28 -8.76 18.06
N GLU A 94 6.51 -7.71 17.72
CA GLU A 94 6.70 -6.99 16.46
C GLU A 94 8.14 -6.49 16.31
N LYS A 95 8.70 -5.85 17.34
CA LYS A 95 10.09 -5.36 17.30
C LYS A 95 11.09 -6.50 17.10
N ARG A 96 10.88 -7.64 17.77
CA ARG A 96 11.72 -8.84 17.68
C ARG A 96 11.69 -9.43 16.26
N VAL A 97 10.49 -9.66 15.71
CA VAL A 97 10.29 -10.17 14.35
C VAL A 97 10.82 -9.19 13.31
N GLY A 98 10.63 -7.88 13.50
CA GLY A 98 11.14 -6.85 12.61
C GLY A 98 12.66 -6.87 12.51
N ARG A 99 13.36 -7.00 13.64
CA ARG A 99 14.83 -7.18 13.68
C ARG A 99 15.26 -8.48 13.02
N ALA A 100 14.51 -9.58 13.23
CA ALA A 100 14.80 -10.85 12.57
C ALA A 100 14.66 -10.73 11.04
N ALA A 101 13.60 -10.08 10.56
CA ALA A 101 13.37 -9.80 9.15
C ALA A 101 14.47 -8.92 8.54
N GLN A 102 14.90 -7.85 9.24
CA GLN A 102 16.01 -7.00 8.78
C GLN A 102 17.31 -7.80 8.63
N ARG A 103 17.65 -8.66 9.61
CA ARG A 103 18.83 -9.52 9.53
C ARG A 103 18.71 -10.54 8.40
N ALA A 104 17.52 -11.11 8.20
CA ALA A 104 17.27 -12.05 7.12
C ALA A 104 17.45 -11.40 5.75
N LEU A 105 16.86 -10.21 5.54
CA LEU A 105 17.03 -9.46 4.30
C LEU A 105 18.50 -9.14 4.05
N ARG A 106 19.24 -8.64 5.06
CA ARG A 106 20.68 -8.39 4.94
C ARG A 106 21.45 -9.62 4.47
N ARG A 107 21.20 -10.78 5.09
CA ARG A 107 21.83 -12.05 4.68
C ARG A 107 21.43 -12.53 3.30
N MET A 108 20.26 -12.16 2.79
CA MET A 108 19.85 -12.52 1.43
C MET A 108 20.55 -11.64 0.40
N LEU A 109 20.57 -10.33 0.62
CA LEU A 109 21.19 -9.35 -0.27
C LEU A 109 22.72 -9.47 -0.30
N ALA A 110 23.35 -9.93 0.78
CA ALA A 110 24.79 -10.15 0.83
C ALA A 110 25.29 -11.35 -0.01
N ARG A 111 24.40 -12.17 -0.60
CA ARG A 111 24.79 -13.44 -1.26
C ARG A 111 25.40 -13.27 -2.66
N GLY A 112 25.31 -12.09 -3.25
CA GLY A 112 25.80 -11.83 -4.60
C GLY A 112 25.16 -10.60 -5.23
N PRO A 113 25.27 -10.46 -6.57
CA PRO A 113 24.64 -9.38 -7.31
C PRO A 113 23.12 -9.35 -7.09
N ILE A 114 22.59 -8.13 -6.98
CA ILE A 114 21.19 -7.88 -6.68
C ILE A 114 20.54 -7.26 -7.92
N GLU A 115 19.59 -7.95 -8.50
CA GLU A 115 18.75 -7.41 -9.57
C GLU A 115 17.61 -6.62 -8.94
N VAL A 116 17.53 -5.34 -9.28
CA VAL A 116 16.49 -4.42 -8.79
C VAL A 116 15.66 -3.97 -9.99
N THR A 117 14.38 -4.35 -10.00
CA THR A 117 13.43 -3.97 -11.05
C THR A 117 12.39 -3.02 -10.46
N PRO A 118 12.31 -1.75 -10.89
CA PRO A 118 11.20 -0.87 -10.54
C PRO A 118 9.86 -1.50 -10.92
N VAL A 119 8.85 -1.41 -10.04
CA VAL A 119 7.50 -1.94 -10.33
C VAL A 119 6.43 -0.84 -10.39
N GLY A 120 6.86 0.42 -10.40
CA GLY A 120 5.97 1.58 -10.34
C GLY A 120 5.50 1.92 -8.91
N GLY A 121 5.11 3.18 -8.73
CA GLY A 121 4.65 3.71 -7.46
C GLY A 121 5.76 3.92 -6.41
N THR A 122 5.36 4.57 -5.32
CA THR A 122 6.24 4.93 -4.21
C THR A 122 5.57 4.64 -2.87
N SER A 123 6.40 4.38 -1.86
CA SER A 123 5.95 4.35 -0.48
C SER A 123 5.50 5.75 -0.04
N LEU A 124 4.77 5.83 1.07
CA LEU A 124 4.38 7.10 1.70
C LEU A 124 5.58 8.02 2.02
N MET A 125 6.78 7.45 2.17
CA MET A 125 8.01 8.17 2.45
C MET A 125 8.83 8.45 1.17
N GLY A 126 8.24 8.29 -0.01
CA GLY A 126 8.89 8.58 -1.30
C GLY A 126 9.81 7.48 -1.84
N ALA A 127 10.10 6.42 -1.07
CA ALA A 127 10.93 5.31 -1.57
C ALA A 127 10.21 4.54 -2.69
N PRO A 128 10.76 4.42 -3.91
CA PRO A 128 10.16 3.65 -5.00
C PRO A 128 10.00 2.16 -4.66
N PHE A 129 8.92 1.56 -5.17
CA PHE A 129 8.70 0.13 -5.05
C PHE A 129 9.51 -0.66 -6.09
N VAL A 130 10.13 -1.75 -5.64
CA VAL A 130 10.97 -2.61 -6.48
C VAL A 130 10.69 -4.08 -6.25
N ALA A 131 10.80 -4.88 -7.31
CA ALA A 131 11.05 -6.31 -7.22
C ALA A 131 12.56 -6.53 -7.11
N VAL A 132 12.95 -7.54 -6.31
CA VAL A 132 14.37 -7.81 -6.04
C VAL A 132 14.64 -9.29 -6.22
N LYS A 133 15.69 -9.61 -7.00
CA LYS A 133 16.23 -10.96 -7.11
C LYS A 133 17.70 -11.01 -6.72
N VAL A 134 18.12 -12.13 -6.16
CA VAL A 134 19.53 -12.44 -5.90
C VAL A 134 19.80 -13.85 -6.39
N LYS A 135 20.75 -14.01 -7.32
CA LYS A 135 21.02 -15.29 -8.01
C LYS A 135 19.74 -15.91 -8.61
N GLY A 136 18.94 -15.09 -9.30
CA GLY A 136 17.65 -15.50 -9.87
C GLY A 136 16.51 -15.74 -8.88
N GLN A 137 16.73 -15.69 -7.56
CA GLN A 137 15.70 -15.96 -6.55
C GLN A 137 14.96 -14.69 -6.13
N ASP A 138 13.63 -14.69 -6.18
CA ASP A 138 12.77 -13.59 -5.68
C ASP A 138 12.91 -13.46 -4.15
N VAL A 139 13.44 -12.31 -3.71
CA VAL A 139 13.67 -12.02 -2.29
C VAL A 139 12.36 -11.89 -1.51
N ARG A 140 11.33 -11.30 -2.11
CA ARG A 140 10.00 -11.16 -1.49
C ARG A 140 9.42 -12.54 -1.20
N GLN A 141 9.44 -13.45 -2.17
CA GLN A 141 8.92 -14.81 -1.98
C GLN A 141 9.68 -15.54 -0.86
N ARG A 142 11.01 -15.42 -0.82
CA ARG A 142 11.82 -16.06 0.24
C ARG A 142 11.59 -15.47 1.62
N MET A 143 11.35 -14.16 1.72
CA MET A 143 11.02 -13.50 2.97
C MET A 143 9.66 -13.97 3.50
N ILE A 144 8.67 -14.09 2.62
CA ILE A 144 7.33 -14.60 2.97
C ILE A 144 7.40 -16.07 3.37
N ALA A 145 8.01 -16.92 2.55
CA ALA A 145 8.10 -18.37 2.78
C ALA A 145 8.79 -18.73 4.11
N ARG A 146 9.66 -17.86 4.62
CA ARG A 146 10.38 -18.04 5.88
C ARG A 146 9.72 -17.34 7.08
N GLY A 147 8.53 -16.76 6.90
CA GLY A 147 7.79 -16.07 7.96
C GLY A 147 8.39 -14.72 8.37
N TYR A 148 9.33 -14.15 7.60
CA TYR A 148 9.90 -12.82 7.89
C TYR A 148 9.03 -11.67 7.37
N ALA A 149 8.11 -11.97 6.46
CA ALA A 149 7.19 -11.01 5.86
C ALA A 149 5.83 -11.65 5.63
N ILE A 150 4.80 -10.81 5.48
CA ILE A 150 3.44 -11.23 5.12
C ILE A 150 3.13 -10.64 3.72
N PRO A 151 2.44 -11.37 2.83
CA PRO A 151 1.95 -10.81 1.57
C PRO A 151 1.12 -9.56 1.86
N ARG A 152 1.35 -8.47 1.12
CA ARG A 152 0.63 -7.22 1.39
C ARG A 152 -0.88 -7.37 1.21
N ALA A 153 -1.31 -8.20 0.26
CA ALA A 153 -2.72 -8.51 0.01
C ALA A 153 -3.39 -9.34 1.13
N ALA A 154 -2.62 -10.02 1.98
CA ALA A 154 -3.14 -10.85 3.06
C ALA A 154 -3.40 -10.06 4.37
N LEU A 155 -3.07 -8.76 4.39
CA LEU A 155 -3.30 -7.93 5.56
C LEU A 155 -4.75 -7.48 5.59
N ASN A 156 -5.46 -7.86 6.65
CA ASN A 156 -6.65 -7.12 7.06
C ASN A 156 -6.21 -5.88 7.84
N ASP A 157 -6.93 -4.79 7.67
CA ASP A 157 -6.65 -3.46 8.22
C ASP A 157 -6.99 -3.32 9.71
N ARG A 158 -7.59 -4.34 10.31
CA ARG A 158 -8.18 -4.25 11.66
C ARG A 158 -7.25 -4.58 12.82
N ARG A 159 -6.16 -5.34 12.61
CA ARG A 159 -5.23 -5.74 13.70
C ARG A 159 -3.78 -5.82 13.23
N ASN A 160 -2.83 -5.52 14.12
CA ASN A 160 -1.41 -5.75 13.87
C ASN A 160 -1.11 -7.26 14.00
N PRO A 161 -0.77 -7.97 12.90
CA PRO A 161 -0.62 -9.43 12.93
C PRO A 161 0.56 -9.87 13.82
N TRP A 162 1.54 -9.00 14.07
CA TRP A 162 2.70 -9.31 14.92
C TRP A 162 2.47 -9.00 16.40
N CYS A 163 1.29 -8.52 16.80
CA CYS A 163 0.96 -8.34 18.22
C CYS A 163 -0.10 -9.32 18.72
N VAL A 164 -0.63 -10.17 17.85
CA VAL A 164 -1.66 -11.17 18.18
C VAL A 164 -1.13 -12.60 18.24
N GLN A 165 0.13 -12.83 17.85
CA GLN A 165 0.78 -14.14 17.84
C GLN A 165 2.18 -14.06 18.47
N PRO A 166 2.49 -14.83 19.53
CA PRO A 166 3.81 -14.93 20.14
C PRO A 166 4.76 -15.96 19.50
#